data_AF-A0A429JZ62-F1
#
_entry.id   AF-A0A429JZ62-F1
#
_cell.length_a   1.000
_cell.length_b   1.000
_cell.length_c   1.000
_cell.angle_alpha   90.00
_cell.angle_beta   90.00
_cell.angle_gamma   90.00
#
_symmetry.space_group_name_H-M   'P 1'
#
loop_
_entity.id
_entity.type
_entity.pdbx_description
1 polymer ?
#
loop_
_entity_poly.entity_id
_entity_poly.type
_entity_poly.pdbx_seq_one_letter_code
_entity_poly.pdbx_strand_id
1 'polypeptide(L)' 'MTVDDLIKFYKVKSDADLARKLKRPRSTISYWRSGGIPTSTQATFQVLTKGQVKADMQSKSA' A
#
# COMPACT_ATOMS: atom_id res chain seq x y z
N MET A 1 0.15 -2.43 -6.84
CA MET A 1 0.15 -3.06 -5.51
C MET A 1 -1.21 -2.92 -4.83
N THR A 2 -1.56 -3.92 -4.03
CA THR A 2 -2.78 -4.00 -3.24
C THR A 2 -2.50 -3.87 -1.73
N VAL A 3 -3.54 -3.75 -0.91
CA VAL A 3 -3.41 -3.78 0.56
C VAL A 3 -2.84 -5.12 1.03
N ASP A 4 -3.20 -6.23 0.39
CA ASP A 4 -2.69 -7.57 0.73
C ASP A 4 -1.19 -7.71 0.47
N ASP A 5 -0.68 -7.06 -0.59
CA ASP A 5 0.77 -7.01 -0.85
C ASP A 5 1.50 -6.32 0.31
N LEU A 6 0.94 -5.22 0.83
CA LEU A 6 1.49 -4.54 2.00
C LEU A 6 1.42 -5.41 3.26
N ILE A 7 0.33 -6.14 3.46
CA ILE A 7 0.18 -7.06 4.61
C ILE A 7 1.24 -8.15 4.57
N LYS A 8 1.41 -8.79 3.41
CA LYS A 8 2.42 -9.83 3.18
C LYS A 8 3.84 -9.29 3.37
N PHE A 9 4.11 -8.09 2.84
CA PHE A 9 5.41 -7.43 2.95
C PHE A 9 5.78 -7.10 4.41
N TYR A 10 4.87 -6.44 5.13
CA TYR A 10 5.10 -6.04 6.52
C TYR A 10 4.92 -7.18 7.51
N LYS A 11 4.55 -8.39 7.05
CA LYS A 11 4.30 -9.59 7.85
C LYS A 11 3.29 -9.34 8.99
N VAL A 12 2.26 -8.57 8.67
CA VAL A 12 1.16 -8.26 9.59
C VAL A 12 -0.03 -9.18 9.31
N LYS A 13 -0.95 -9.34 10.26
CA LYS A 13 -2.07 -10.30 10.15
C LYS A 13 -3.38 -9.66 9.75
N SER A 14 -3.51 -8.34 9.86
CA SER A 14 -4.76 -7.62 9.61
C SER A 14 -4.53 -6.18 9.13
N ASP A 15 -5.56 -5.60 8.53
CA ASP A 15 -5.61 -4.19 8.13
C ASP A 15 -5.37 -3.24 9.32
N ALA A 16 -5.84 -3.63 10.52
CA ALA A 16 -5.62 -2.86 11.74
C ALA A 16 -4.14 -2.87 12.17
N ASP A 17 -3.44 -3.99 11.98
CA ASP A 17 -2.01 -4.10 12.23
C ASP A 17 -1.21 -3.30 11.21
N LEU A 18 -1.62 -3.36 9.95
CA LEU A 18 -1.04 -2.55 8.88
C LEU A 18 -1.19 -1.05 9.19
N ALA A 19 -2.38 -0.60 9.60
CA ALA A 19 -2.63 0.78 10.00
C ALA A 19 -1.67 1.25 11.11
N ARG A 20 -1.49 0.42 12.15
CA ARG A 20 -0.53 0.69 13.23
C ARG A 20 0.91 0.74 12.75
N LYS A 21 1.32 -0.23 11.91
CA LYS A 21 2.67 -0.31 11.35
C LYS A 21 3.00 0.92 10.48
N LEU A 22 2.03 1.37 9.70
CA LEU A 22 2.14 2.53 8.82
C LEU A 22 1.88 3.87 9.52
N LYS A 23 1.50 3.84 10.82
CA LYS A 23 1.06 5.02 11.59
C LYS A 23 -0.05 5.81 10.87
N ARG A 24 -1.01 5.11 10.27
CA ARG A 24 -2.17 5.69 9.59
C ARG A 24 -3.48 5.28 10.25
N PRO A 25 -4.54 6.09 10.12
CA PRO A 25 -5.88 5.68 10.55
C PRO A 25 -6.37 4.41 9.84
N ARG A 26 -7.17 3.60 10.54
CA ARG A 26 -7.80 2.39 9.95
C ARG A 26 -8.72 2.72 8.78
N SER A 27 -9.37 3.90 8.82
CA SER A 27 -10.20 4.39 7.72
C SER A 27 -9.42 4.55 6.42
N THR A 28 -8.13 4.91 6.49
CA THR A 28 -7.27 4.99 5.30
C THR A 28 -7.05 3.62 4.66
N ILE A 29 -6.85 2.57 5.47
CA ILE A 29 -6.68 1.22 4.94
C ILE A 29 -8.01 0.72 4.34
N SER A 30 -9.14 1.00 4.98
CA SER A 30 -10.46 0.68 4.45
C SER A 30 -10.76 1.41 3.14
N TYR A 31 -10.34 2.66 3.01
CA TYR A 31 -10.41 3.41 1.76
C TYR A 31 -9.56 2.75 0.66
N TRP A 32 -8.35 2.29 0.98
CA TRP A 32 -7.52 1.57 0.00
C TRP A 32 -8.07 0.19 -0.38
N ARG A 33 -8.79 -0.48 0.52
CA ARG A 33 -9.48 -1.74 0.23
C ARG A 33 -10.60 -1.58 -0.80
N SER A 34 -11.36 -0.49 -0.68
CA SER A 34 -12.52 -0.23 -1.55
C SER A 34 -12.14 0.46 -2.85
N GLY A 35 -11.24 1.45 -2.80
CA GLY A 35 -10.87 2.29 -3.94
C GLY A 35 -9.49 2.03 -4.53
N GLY A 36 -8.73 1.09 -3.96
CA GLY A 36 -7.33 0.87 -4.31
C GLY A 36 -6.38 1.87 -3.62
N ILE A 37 -5.09 1.53 -3.61
CA ILE A 37 -4.05 2.41 -3.05
C ILE A 37 -3.74 3.52 -4.06
N PRO A 38 -3.79 4.82 -3.69
CA PRO A 38 -3.45 5.92 -4.60
C PRO A 38 -2.04 5.80 -5.18
N THR A 39 -1.84 6.11 -6.45
CA THR A 39 -0.55 5.97 -7.16
C THR A 39 0.60 6.68 -6.46
N SER A 40 0.38 7.88 -5.90
CA SER A 40 1.40 8.61 -5.12
C SER A 40 1.83 7.83 -3.88
N THR A 41 0.89 7.17 -3.22
CA THR A 41 1.15 6.31 -2.07
C THR A 41 1.85 5.02 -2.49
N GLN A 42 1.47 4.44 -3.63
CA GLN A 42 2.15 3.28 -4.19
C GLN A 42 3.62 3.59 -4.50
N ALA A 43 3.90 4.72 -5.14
CA ALA A 43 5.27 5.17 -5.42
C ALA A 43 6.08 5.36 -4.13
N THR A 44 5.46 5.96 -3.10
CA THR A 44 6.07 6.10 -1.78
C THR A 44 6.44 4.73 -1.19
N PHE A 45 5.53 3.75 -1.24
CA PHE A 45 5.82 2.41 -0.77
C PHE A 45 6.87 1.69 -1.62
N GLN A 46 6.91 1.90 -2.92
CA GLN A 46 7.96 1.32 -3.76
C GLN A 46 9.35 1.80 -3.34
N VAL A 47 9.51 3.09 -3.04
CA VAL A 47 10.79 3.63 -2.52
C VAL A 47 11.09 3.07 -1.13
N LEU A 48 10.11 3.11 -0.22
CA LEU A 48 10.28 2.63 1.15
C LEU A 48 10.60 1.12 1.24
N THR A 49 10.05 0.33 0.33
CA THR A 49 10.28 -1.11 0.24
C THR A 49 11.47 -1.47 -0.66
N LYS A 50 12.26 -0.48 -1.11
CA LYS A 50 13.40 -0.66 -2.03
C LYS A 50 13.02 -1.47 -3.27
N GLY A 51 11.82 -1.28 -3.78
CA GLY A 51 11.28 -1.98 -4.96
C GLY A 51 10.71 -3.37 -4.70
N GLN A 52 10.69 -3.86 -3.45
CA GLN A 52 10.10 -5.16 -3.12
C GLN A 52 8.59 -5.20 -3.33
N VAL A 53 7.90 -4.05 -3.14
CA VAL A 53 6.50 -3.89 -3.52
C VAL A 53 6.44 -2.89 -4.68
N LYS A 54 6.09 -3.36 -5.88
CA LYS A 54 6.06 -2.52 -7.08
C LYS A 54 4.75 -1.74 -7.15
N ALA A 55 4.84 -0.44 -7.37
CA ALA A 55 3.68 0.37 -7.71
C ALA A 55 3.11 -0.11 -9.04
N ASP A 56 1.80 -0.06 -9.17
CA ASP A 56 1.17 -0.21 -10.47
C ASP A 56 1.49 1.07 -11.24
N MET A 57 2.60 1.01 -11.97
CA MET A 57 2.89 1.98 -13.00
C MET A 57 1.87 1.70 -14.12
N GLN A 58 0.66 2.23 -13.97
CA GLN A 58 -0.15 2.50 -15.14
C GLN A 58 0.68 3.47 -15.96
N SER A 59 1.40 2.91 -16.93
CA SER A 59 2.04 3.64 -18.00
C SER A 59 0.95 4.49 -18.64
N LYS A 60 0.82 5.74 -18.19
CA LYS A 60 0.32 6.77 -19.07
C LYS A 60 1.42 6.94 -20.10
N SER A 61 1.36 6.10 -21.14
CA SER A 61 2.04 6.36 -22.39
C SER A 61 1.60 7.78 -22.79
N ALA A 62 2.60 8.62 -22.99
CA ALA A 62 2.46 10.04 -23.28
C ALA A 62 1.60 10.30 -24.52
#